data_AF-A0A497MH45-F1
#
_entry.id   AF-A0A497MH45-F1
#
_cell.length_a   1.000
_cell.length_b   1.000
_cell.length_c   1.000
_cell.angle_alpha   90.00
_cell.angle_beta   90.00
_cell.angle_gamma   90.00
#
_symmetry.space_group_name_H-M   'P 1'
#
loop_
_entity.id
_entity.type
_entity.pdbx_description
1 polymer ?
#
loop_
_entity_poly.entity_id
_entity_poly.type
_entity_poly.pdbx_seq_one_letter_code
_entity_poly.pdbx_strand_id
1 'polypeptide(L)'
;MSNLLLNFIPTVQGMEWIILVAVIVIVLFGAKKLPELARSIGRATGEFEKGKAEAEAEVQRLKQKLKEGKPIEEEEEEKIEKIAKELGIETEGKSKEELKEEIAKAMLK
;
A
#
# COMPACT_ATOMS: atom_id res chain seq x y z
N MET A 1 -27.32 -66.12 3.16
CA MET A 1 -28.12 -65.01 2.63
C MET A 1 -28.19 -63.88 3.66
N SER A 2 -27.04 -63.28 3.95
CA SER A 2 -26.89 -62.26 4.99
C SER A 2 -25.66 -61.46 4.57
N ASN A 3 -25.88 -60.34 3.89
CA ASN A 3 -24.95 -59.23 3.60
C ASN A 3 -25.37 -58.36 2.40
N LEU A 4 -26.61 -58.48 1.90
CA LEU A 4 -27.12 -57.54 0.89
C LEU A 4 -27.51 -56.18 1.49
N LEU A 5 -27.71 -56.10 2.82
CA LEU A 5 -28.04 -54.85 3.53
C LEU A 5 -26.82 -54.04 3.99
N LEU A 6 -25.62 -54.64 4.06
CA LEU A 6 -24.41 -53.98 4.58
C LEU A 6 -23.71 -53.10 3.52
N ASN A 7 -23.99 -53.33 2.23
CA ASN A 7 -23.44 -52.54 1.13
C ASN A 7 -24.25 -51.26 0.83
N PHE A 8 -25.28 -50.94 1.62
CA PHE A 8 -26.12 -49.74 1.45
C PHE A 8 -25.79 -48.64 2.46
N ILE A 9 -24.57 -48.65 3.03
CA ILE A 9 -24.04 -47.46 3.69
C ILE A 9 -23.23 -46.72 2.63
N PRO A 10 -23.75 -45.61 2.04
CA PRO A 10 -22.92 -44.80 1.16
C PRO A 10 -21.70 -44.34 1.97
N THR A 11 -20.53 -44.81 1.58
CA THR A 11 -19.27 -44.37 2.18
C THR A 11 -19.05 -42.94 1.72
N VAL A 12 -19.32 -42.02 2.62
CA VAL A 12 -19.17 -40.58 2.38
C VAL A 12 -17.69 -40.28 2.15
N GLN A 13 -17.27 -40.20 0.89
CA GLN A 13 -15.88 -40.12 0.42
C GLN A 13 -15.31 -38.68 0.49
N GLY A 14 -15.60 -37.96 1.57
CA GLY A 14 -15.03 -36.63 1.87
C GLY A 14 -15.62 -35.47 1.05
N MET A 15 -15.96 -35.70 -0.23
CA MET A 15 -16.54 -34.68 -1.09
C MET A 15 -17.92 -34.22 -0.60
N GLU A 16 -18.74 -35.12 -0.06
CA GLU A 16 -20.05 -34.68 0.47
C GLU A 16 -19.91 -33.82 1.73
N TRP A 17 -18.87 -34.01 2.54
CA TRP A 17 -18.60 -33.14 3.70
C TRP A 17 -18.28 -31.71 3.27
N ILE A 18 -17.49 -31.54 2.20
CA ILE A 18 -17.18 -30.22 1.63
C ILE A 18 -18.46 -29.57 1.12
N ILE A 19 -19.30 -30.32 0.41
CA ILE A 19 -20.58 -29.82 -0.12
C ILE A 19 -21.51 -29.43 1.04
N LEU A 20 -21.61 -30.26 2.09
CA LEU A 20 -22.45 -29.99 3.25
C LEU A 20 -22.04 -28.69 3.95
N VAL A 21 -20.73 -28.50 4.19
CA VAL A 21 -20.21 -27.26 4.78
C VAL A 21 -20.49 -26.05 3.87
N ALA A 22 -20.26 -26.19 2.57
CA ALA A 22 -20.56 -25.12 1.62
C ALA A 22 -22.04 -24.73 1.61
N VAL A 23 -22.95 -25.70 1.67
CA VAL A 23 -24.40 -25.47 1.77
C VAL A 23 -24.75 -24.75 3.07
N ILE A 24 -24.21 -25.19 4.22
CA ILE A 24 -24.45 -24.53 5.52
C ILE A 24 -23.99 -23.06 5.45
N VAL A 25 -22.79 -22.79 4.94
CA VAL A 25 -22.28 -21.42 4.76
C VAL A 25 -23.18 -20.61 3.84
N ILE A 26 -23.64 -21.18 2.72
CA ILE A 26 -24.56 -20.51 1.79
C ILE A 26 -25.92 -20.24 2.42
N VAL A 27 -26.44 -21.12 3.28
CA VAL A 27 -27.72 -20.90 3.96
C VAL A 27 -27.61 -19.80 5.02
N LEU A 28 -26.53 -19.78 5.80
CA LEU A 28 -26.32 -18.79 6.86
C LEU A 28 -26.02 -17.39 6.30
N PHE A 29 -25.17 -17.30 5.28
CA PHE A 29 -24.69 -16.02 4.76
C PHE A 29 -25.38 -15.62 3.44
N GLY A 30 -25.91 -16.58 2.69
CA GLY A 30 -26.48 -16.38 1.36
C GLY A 30 -25.49 -16.68 0.23
N ALA A 31 -25.98 -17.25 -0.86
CA ALA A 31 -25.17 -17.64 -2.03
C ALA A 31 -24.42 -16.46 -2.68
N LYS A 32 -24.91 -15.22 -2.49
CA LYS A 32 -24.28 -13.99 -3.01
C LYS A 32 -23.06 -13.54 -2.19
N LYS A 33 -22.90 -13.98 -0.94
CA LYS A 33 -21.81 -13.48 -0.07
C LYS A 33 -20.44 -14.03 -0.41
N LEU A 34 -20.35 -15.29 -0.80
CA LEU A 34 -19.09 -15.88 -1.26
C LEU A 34 -18.46 -15.10 -2.44
N PRO A 35 -19.17 -14.83 -3.56
CA PRO A 35 -18.60 -14.06 -4.66
C PRO A 35 -18.37 -12.57 -4.30
N GLU A 36 -19.19 -11.96 -3.44
CA GLU A 36 -18.95 -10.60 -2.93
C GLU A 36 -17.65 -10.51 -2.13
N LEU A 37 -17.41 -11.46 -1.22
CA LEU A 37 -16.19 -11.56 -0.41
C LEU A 37 -14.95 -11.79 -1.27
N ALA A 38 -15.02 -12.71 -2.23
CA ALA A 38 -13.92 -12.96 -3.16
C ALA A 38 -13.56 -11.68 -3.96
N ARG A 39 -14.57 -10.93 -4.42
CA ARG A 39 -14.36 -9.65 -5.12
C ARG A 39 -13.81 -8.55 -4.21
N SER A 40 -14.24 -8.46 -2.95
CA SER A 40 -13.71 -7.45 -2.02
C SER A 40 -12.28 -7.75 -1.63
N ILE A 41 -11.96 -9.01 -1.33
CA ILE A 41 -10.59 -9.45 -1.03
C ILE A 41 -9.70 -9.25 -2.24
N GLY A 42 -10.14 -9.68 -3.43
CA GLY A 42 -9.36 -9.49 -4.66
C GLY A 42 -9.06 -8.03 -4.97
N ARG A 43 -10.02 -7.11 -4.76
CA ARG A 43 -9.77 -5.67 -4.88
C ARG A 43 -8.79 -5.15 -3.83
N ALA A 44 -8.98 -5.54 -2.56
CA ALA A 44 -8.11 -5.11 -1.47
C ALA A 44 -6.65 -5.58 -1.69
N THR A 45 -6.45 -6.85 -2.08
CA THR A 45 -5.13 -7.38 -2.43
C THR A 45 -4.56 -6.68 -3.65
N GLY A 46 -5.36 -6.43 -4.69
CA GLY A 46 -4.90 -5.72 -5.88
C GLY A 46 -4.41 -4.30 -5.58
N GLU A 47 -5.15 -3.52 -4.80
CA GLU A 47 -4.75 -2.17 -4.40
C GLU A 47 -3.55 -2.20 -3.43
N PHE A 48 -3.47 -3.20 -2.55
CA PHE A 48 -2.32 -3.39 -1.66
C PHE A 48 -1.02 -3.67 -2.44
N GLU A 49 -1.05 -4.59 -3.42
CA GLU A 49 0.12 -4.91 -4.24
C GLU A 49 0.57 -3.71 -5.09
N LYS A 50 -0.38 -2.92 -5.64
CA LYS A 50 -0.05 -1.66 -6.33
C LYS A 50 0.64 -0.67 -5.40
N GLY A 51 0.04 -0.39 -4.23
CA GLY A 51 0.62 0.55 -3.26
C GLY A 51 1.99 0.09 -2.75
N LYS A 52 2.19 -1.22 -2.56
CA LYS A 52 3.48 -1.80 -2.22
C LYS A 52 4.52 -1.58 -3.34
N ALA A 53 4.15 -1.85 -4.59
CA ALA A 53 5.05 -1.65 -5.74
C ALA A 53 5.44 -0.17 -5.91
N GLU A 54 4.50 0.75 -5.74
CA GLU A 54 4.75 2.20 -5.77
C GLU A 54 5.71 2.62 -4.65
N ALA A 55 5.45 2.17 -3.41
CA ALA A 55 6.32 2.46 -2.28
C ALA A 55 7.75 1.91 -2.46
N GLU A 56 7.88 0.67 -2.97
CA GLU A 56 9.18 0.08 -3.28
C GLU A 56 9.91 0.86 -4.37
N ALA A 57 9.20 1.29 -5.43
CA ALA A 57 9.78 2.10 -6.50
C ALA A 57 10.25 3.46 -5.98
N GLU A 58 9.50 4.12 -5.09
CA GLU A 58 9.90 5.39 -4.48
C GLU A 58 11.12 5.22 -3.56
N VAL A 59 11.14 4.18 -2.73
CA VAL A 59 12.33 3.86 -1.91
C VAL A 59 13.55 3.59 -2.79
N GLN A 60 13.40 2.89 -3.91
CA GLN A 60 14.49 2.66 -4.86
C GLN A 60 14.96 3.97 -5.51
N ARG A 61 14.05 4.85 -5.92
CA ARG A 61 14.39 6.18 -6.47
C ARG A 61 15.15 7.02 -5.45
N LEU A 62 14.70 7.06 -4.19
CA LEU A 62 15.39 7.77 -3.11
C LEU A 62 16.79 7.19 -2.87
N LYS A 63 16.92 5.86 -2.80
CA LYS A 63 18.22 5.19 -2.70
C LYS A 63 19.13 5.49 -3.89
N GLN A 64 18.59 5.60 -5.09
CA GLN A 64 19.35 5.95 -6.29
C GLN A 64 19.83 7.40 -6.25
N LYS A 65 18.95 8.36 -5.91
CA LYS A 65 19.34 9.77 -5.70
C LYS A 65 20.48 9.89 -4.69
N LEU A 66 20.37 9.18 -3.56
CA LEU A 66 21.42 9.12 -2.53
C LEU A 66 22.74 8.52 -3.04
N LYS A 67 22.69 7.50 -3.92
CA LYS A 67 23.89 6.85 -4.48
C LYS A 67 24.53 7.65 -5.61
N GLU A 68 23.75 8.36 -6.40
CA GLU A 68 24.23 9.22 -7.50
C GLU A 68 24.81 10.54 -6.99
N GLY A 69 24.85 10.76 -5.68
CA GLY A 69 25.44 11.95 -5.07
C GLY A 69 24.67 13.23 -5.38
N LYS A 70 23.47 13.15 -5.99
CA LYS A 70 22.49 14.24 -6.02
C LYS A 70 21.90 14.34 -4.62
N PRO A 71 22.42 15.22 -3.77
CA PRO A 71 22.08 15.19 -2.37
C PRO A 71 20.66 15.71 -2.20
N ILE A 72 20.01 15.26 -1.13
CA ILE A 72 18.80 15.90 -0.58
C ILE A 72 19.04 17.41 -0.39
N GLU A 73 20.31 17.82 -0.25
CA GLU A 73 20.76 19.20 -0.18
C GLU A 73 20.48 20.02 -1.44
N GLU A 74 20.54 19.47 -2.67
CA GLU A 74 20.20 20.22 -3.89
C GLU A 74 18.69 20.55 -3.95
N GLU A 75 17.82 19.59 -3.59
CA GLU A 75 16.36 19.82 -3.49
C GLU A 75 16.01 20.75 -2.31
N GLU A 76 16.74 20.66 -1.20
CA GLU A 76 16.56 21.54 -0.05
C GLU A 76 17.04 22.98 -0.35
N GLU A 77 18.16 23.14 -1.05
CA GLU A 77 18.68 24.42 -1.53
C GLU A 77 17.72 25.06 -2.55
N GLU A 78 17.22 24.32 -3.53
CA GLU A 78 16.19 24.83 -4.45
C GLU A 78 14.92 25.30 -3.71
N LYS A 79 14.50 24.59 -2.64
CA LYS A 79 13.35 24.98 -1.83
C LYS A 79 13.63 26.24 -1.01
N ILE A 80 14.79 26.32 -0.37
CA ILE A 80 15.21 27.49 0.41
C ILE A 80 15.31 28.72 -0.49
N GLU A 81 15.87 28.55 -1.69
CA GLU A 81 16.02 29.64 -2.65
C GLU A 81 14.68 30.13 -3.21
N LYS A 82 13.71 29.22 -3.45
CA LYS A 82 12.34 29.59 -3.84
C LYS A 82 11.64 30.38 -2.75
N ILE A 83 11.73 29.94 -1.50
CA ILE A 83 11.10 30.62 -0.35
C ILE A 83 11.74 32.00 -0.15
N ALA A 84 13.06 32.12 -0.26
CA ALA A 84 13.76 33.40 -0.17
C ALA A 84 13.31 34.39 -1.28
N LYS A 85 13.19 33.93 -2.53
CA LYS A 85 12.70 34.76 -3.65
C LYS A 85 11.26 35.23 -3.44
N GLU A 86 10.36 34.38 -2.93
CA GLU A 86 8.98 34.77 -2.61
C GLU A 86 8.91 35.83 -1.51
N LEU A 87 9.84 35.77 -0.55
CA LEU A 87 9.95 36.76 0.54
C LEU A 87 10.75 38.01 0.15
N GLY A 88 11.24 38.10 -1.10
CA GLY A 88 12.06 39.21 -1.57
C GLY A 88 13.45 39.29 -0.95
N ILE A 89 13.95 38.17 -0.43
CA ILE A 89 15.29 38.05 0.18
C ILE A 89 16.34 37.83 -0.91
N GLU A 90 17.43 38.60 -0.88
CA GLU A 90 18.57 38.39 -1.79
C GLU A 90 19.23 37.02 -1.56
N THR A 91 19.35 36.23 -2.63
CA THR A 91 19.89 34.87 -2.61
C THR A 91 21.34 34.76 -3.11
N GLU A 92 21.84 35.79 -3.81
CA GLU A 92 23.20 35.77 -4.38
C GLU A 92 24.26 36.03 -3.30
N GLY A 93 25.23 35.11 -3.19
CA GLY A 93 26.38 35.24 -2.29
C GLY A 93 26.16 34.86 -0.82
N LYS A 94 24.96 34.40 -0.45
CA LYS A 94 24.65 33.95 0.92
C LYS A 94 24.80 32.44 1.08
N SER A 95 25.26 32.01 2.25
CA SER A 95 25.30 30.58 2.61
C SER A 95 23.89 30.04 2.93
N LYS A 96 23.76 28.70 2.91
CA LYS A 96 22.49 28.00 3.19
C LYS A 96 21.97 28.30 4.61
N GLU A 97 22.87 28.42 5.58
CA GLU A 97 22.55 28.76 6.97
C GLU A 97 22.04 30.20 7.10
N GLU A 98 22.66 31.17 6.43
CA GLU A 98 22.25 32.58 6.45
C GLU A 98 20.87 32.78 5.82
N LEU A 99 20.61 32.12 4.68
CA LEU A 99 19.30 32.12 4.04
C LEU A 99 18.21 31.54 4.95
N LYS A 100 18.48 30.42 5.64
CA LYS A 100 17.54 29.83 6.61
C LYS A 100 17.24 30.79 7.76
N GLU A 101 18.25 31.49 8.27
CA GLU A 101 18.09 32.42 9.40
C GLU A 101 17.32 33.70 8.99
N GLU A 102 17.56 34.23 7.79
CA GLU A 102 16.82 35.38 7.26
C GLU A 102 15.36 35.05 6.94
N ILE A 103 15.09 33.90 6.34
CA ILE A 103 13.72 33.41 6.12
C ILE A 103 12.97 33.29 7.45
N ALA A 104 13.61 32.69 8.47
CA ALA A 104 13.01 32.54 9.79
C ALA A 104 12.70 33.90 10.45
N LYS A 105 13.61 34.88 10.34
CA LYS A 105 13.38 36.25 10.82
C LYS A 105 12.27 36.96 10.06
N ALA A 106 12.15 36.75 8.74
CA ALA A 106 11.12 37.36 7.92
C ALA A 106 9.72 36.80 8.21
N MET A 107 9.62 35.50 8.53
CA MET A 107 8.34 34.85 8.88
C MET A 107 7.85 35.17 10.30
N LEU A 108 8.75 35.54 11.22
CA LEU A 108 8.44 35.85 12.61
C LEU A 108 8.12 37.33 12.87
N LYS A 109 8.16 38.16 11.83
CA LYS A 109 7.95 39.62 11.89
C LYS A 109 6.59 40.00 11.34
#